data_AF-A0A949MIM6-F1
#
_entry.id   AF-A0A949MIM6-F1
#
_cell.length_a   1.000
_cell.length_b   1.000
_cell.length_c   1.000
_cell.angle_alpha   90.00
_cell.angle_beta   90.00
_cell.angle_gamma   90.00
#
_symmetry.space_group_name_H-M   'P 1'
#
loop_
_entity.id
_entity.type
_entity.pdbx_description
1 polymer ?
#
loop_
_entity_poly.entity_id
_entity_poly.type
_entity_poly.pdbx_seq_one_letter_code
_entity_poly.pdbx_strand_id
1 'polypeptide(L)'
;TDYFALSPDLSALNRHKKDCTTIADRRQLLVRLYFVANNDQAGDGVPTLKRVDIGAGGASAPVSIASGIDDLQFDYGLDTGNNGTPAVQAADPSTYGACAPAACVQQWASAVAVNIHLLARNELQTAGYTDTKTYALGLNPDGTARSVGPFNDHFKRHAFQSDVQMLNPSGRRAK
;
A
#
# COMPACT_ATOMS: atom_id res chain seq x y z
N THR A 1 -8.73 -11.18 -24.42
CA THR A 1 -8.69 -10.66 -23.03
C THR A 1 -7.44 -11.11 -22.27
N ASP A 2 -6.36 -11.52 -22.94
CA ASP A 2 -5.22 -12.16 -22.29
C ASP A 2 -3.92 -11.42 -22.62
N TYR A 3 -3.80 -10.22 -22.07
CA TYR A 3 -2.69 -9.29 -22.36
C TYR A 3 -1.43 -9.57 -21.53
N PHE A 4 -1.52 -10.43 -20.51
CA PHE A 4 -0.42 -10.76 -19.60
C PHE A 4 -0.27 -12.26 -19.50
N ALA A 5 0.92 -12.69 -19.09
CA ALA A 5 1.18 -14.04 -18.65
C ALA A 5 2.05 -13.93 -17.40
N LEU A 6 1.64 -14.59 -16.33
CA LEU A 6 2.46 -14.79 -15.15
C LEU A 6 2.82 -16.28 -15.12
N SER A 7 4.10 -16.59 -15.25
CA SER A 7 4.57 -17.97 -15.24
C SER A 7 6.02 -18.04 -14.78
N PRO A 8 6.39 -19.08 -14.01
CA PRO A 8 7.81 -19.41 -13.80
C PRO A 8 8.44 -20.06 -15.05
N ASP A 9 7.64 -20.56 -16.00
CA ASP A 9 8.11 -21.09 -17.28
C ASP A 9 8.23 -19.98 -18.32
N LEU A 10 9.47 -19.73 -18.77
CA LEU A 10 9.81 -18.75 -19.79
C LEU A 10 9.15 -19.02 -21.15
N SER A 11 8.81 -20.27 -21.46
CA SER A 11 8.12 -20.64 -22.70
C SER A 11 6.67 -20.12 -22.73
N ALA A 12 6.04 -20.02 -21.55
CA ALA A 12 4.69 -19.47 -21.38
C ALA A 12 4.65 -17.93 -21.42
N LEU A 13 5.80 -17.25 -21.37
CA LEU A 13 5.91 -15.78 -21.46
C LEU A 13 6.08 -15.33 -22.92
N ASN A 14 4.99 -15.47 -23.69
CA ASN A 14 4.95 -15.30 -25.15
C ASN A 14 4.05 -14.14 -25.62
N ARG A 15 3.73 -13.19 -24.75
CA ARG A 15 2.97 -11.97 -25.11
C ARG A 15 3.80 -11.08 -26.04
N HIS A 16 3.13 -10.35 -26.92
CA HIS A 16 3.77 -9.46 -27.90
C HIS A 16 3.57 -7.99 -27.52
N LYS A 17 4.42 -7.10 -28.05
CA LYS A 17 4.24 -5.64 -27.98
C LYS A 17 2.99 -5.23 -28.76
N LYS A 18 2.61 -3.94 -28.71
CA LYS A 18 1.43 -3.42 -29.44
C LYS A 18 1.50 -3.65 -30.96
N ASP A 19 2.69 -3.92 -31.51
CA ASP A 19 2.92 -4.27 -32.91
C ASP A 19 2.51 -5.70 -33.30
N CYS A 20 2.08 -6.51 -32.34
CA CYS A 20 1.66 -7.91 -32.50
C CYS A 20 2.72 -8.86 -33.09
N THR A 21 3.98 -8.44 -33.22
CA THR A 21 5.05 -9.20 -33.90
C THR A 21 6.30 -9.34 -33.03
N THR A 22 6.61 -8.35 -32.22
CA THR A 22 7.76 -8.38 -31.32
C THR A 22 7.36 -8.99 -29.98
N ILE A 23 8.10 -9.97 -29.46
CA ILE A 23 7.89 -10.48 -28.10
C ILE A 23 8.05 -9.33 -27.09
N ALA A 24 7.12 -9.23 -26.16
CA ALA A 24 7.12 -8.22 -25.11
C ALA A 24 8.25 -8.46 -24.11
N ASP A 25 8.76 -7.37 -23.53
CA ASP A 25 9.81 -7.44 -22.53
C ASP A 25 9.29 -8.18 -21.28
N ARG A 26 10.10 -9.09 -20.76
CA ARG A 26 9.80 -9.86 -19.56
C ARG A 26 10.25 -9.09 -18.33
N ARG A 27 9.45 -9.12 -17.27
CA ARG A 27 9.79 -8.49 -15.99
C ARG A 27 9.63 -9.51 -14.87
N GLN A 28 10.56 -9.47 -13.93
CA GLN A 28 10.42 -10.24 -12.70
C GLN A 28 9.23 -9.70 -11.90
N LEU A 29 8.39 -10.61 -11.41
CA LEU A 29 7.39 -10.25 -10.42
C LEU A 29 8.09 -10.05 -9.07
N LEU A 30 7.93 -8.87 -8.49
CA LEU A 30 8.42 -8.53 -7.17
C LEU A 30 7.22 -8.24 -6.27
N VAL A 31 7.02 -9.07 -5.25
CA VAL A 31 5.96 -8.89 -4.25
C VAL A 31 6.62 -8.55 -2.91
N ARG A 32 6.16 -7.45 -2.30
CA ARG A 32 6.66 -6.95 -1.03
C ARG A 32 5.50 -6.66 -0.12
N LEU A 33 5.57 -7.18 1.10
CA LEU A 33 4.60 -6.92 2.14
C LEU A 33 5.25 -6.02 3.18
N TYR A 34 4.60 -4.89 3.47
CA TYR A 34 5.01 -3.94 4.50
C TYR A 34 4.02 -4.01 5.66
N PHE A 35 4.53 -4.02 6.89
CA PHE A 35 3.69 -4.11 8.08
C PHE A 35 4.38 -3.44 9.27
N VAL A 36 3.58 -2.97 10.22
CA VAL A 36 4.08 -2.48 11.51
C VAL A 36 4.12 -3.65 12.48
N ALA A 37 5.32 -4.01 12.93
CA ALA A 37 5.53 -4.96 14.02
C ALA A 37 5.52 -4.20 15.35
N ASN A 38 5.18 -4.88 16.45
CA ASN A 38 5.19 -4.31 17.80
C ASN A 38 6.61 -4.18 18.41
N ASN A 39 7.64 -4.68 17.72
CA ASN A 39 9.02 -4.73 18.20
C ASN A 39 10.02 -4.72 17.03
N ASP A 40 11.20 -4.10 17.21
CA ASP A 40 12.32 -4.24 16.27
C ASP A 40 13.07 -5.54 16.57
N GLN A 41 13.58 -5.63 17.81
CA GLN A 41 14.22 -6.78 18.43
C GLN A 41 13.26 -7.48 19.40
N ALA A 42 13.50 -8.76 19.68
CA ALA A 42 12.64 -9.52 20.59
C ALA A 42 12.56 -8.84 21.98
N GLY A 43 11.34 -8.39 22.33
CA GLY A 43 11.04 -7.82 23.65
C GLY A 43 11.35 -6.32 23.85
N ASP A 44 11.79 -5.58 22.82
CA ASP A 44 12.07 -4.15 22.98
C ASP A 44 10.80 -3.26 23.06
N GLY A 45 9.67 -3.76 22.57
CA GLY A 45 8.40 -3.03 22.54
C GLY A 45 8.42 -1.78 21.65
N VAL A 46 9.36 -1.68 20.70
CA VAL A 46 9.49 -0.55 19.77
C VAL A 46 8.75 -0.86 18.47
N PRO A 47 7.61 -0.20 18.19
CA PRO A 47 6.87 -0.36 16.94
C PRO A 47 7.76 -0.06 15.75
N THR A 48 7.79 -0.97 14.78
CA THR A 48 8.78 -0.94 13.71
C THR A 48 8.13 -1.31 12.39
N LEU A 49 8.32 -0.47 11.38
CA LEU A 49 7.97 -0.78 10.01
C LEU A 49 8.94 -1.83 9.47
N LYS A 50 8.40 -2.98 9.10
CA LYS A 50 9.13 -4.12 8.53
C LYS A 50 8.63 -4.44 7.12
N ARG A 51 9.49 -5.12 6.37
CA ARG A 51 9.18 -5.65 5.04
C ARG A 51 9.52 -7.13 4.96
N VAL A 52 8.68 -7.87 4.23
CA VAL A 52 8.96 -9.22 3.76
C VAL A 52 8.88 -9.22 2.23
N ASP A 53 9.87 -9.85 1.60
CA ASP A 53 9.86 -10.10 0.16
C ASP A 53 9.20 -11.48 -0.09
N ILE A 54 8.22 -11.56 -0.99
CA ILE A 54 7.49 -12.79 -1.30
C ILE A 54 7.89 -13.25 -2.71
N GLY A 55 8.39 -14.48 -2.81
CA GLY A 55 8.79 -15.11 -4.07
C GLY A 55 8.26 -16.54 -4.22
N ALA A 56 8.76 -17.26 -5.22
CA ALA A 56 8.33 -18.63 -5.50
C ALA A 56 8.56 -19.61 -4.33
N GLY A 57 9.57 -19.35 -3.50
CA GLY A 57 9.87 -20.14 -2.29
C GLY A 57 9.11 -19.70 -1.03
N GLY A 58 8.17 -18.75 -1.15
CA GLY A 58 7.44 -18.17 -0.02
C GLY A 58 7.98 -16.82 0.45
N ALA A 59 7.66 -16.48 1.70
CA ALA A 59 8.05 -15.24 2.36
C ALA A 59 9.48 -15.29 2.91
N SER A 60 10.25 -14.23 2.72
CA SER A 60 11.54 -14.03 3.38
C SER A 60 11.39 -13.80 4.89
N ALA A 61 12.51 -13.85 5.62
CA ALA A 61 12.55 -13.27 6.97
C ALA A 61 12.20 -11.77 6.92
N PRO A 62 11.48 -11.23 7.92
CA PRO A 62 11.22 -9.81 8.01
C PRO A 62 12.50 -8.98 8.14
N VAL A 63 12.57 -7.88 7.40
CA VAL A 63 13.65 -6.89 7.45
C VAL A 63 13.11 -5.57 8.01
N SER A 64 13.77 -5.03 9.02
CA SER A 64 13.43 -3.73 9.59
C SER A 64 13.78 -2.58 8.65
N ILE A 65 12.86 -1.62 8.52
CA ILE A 65 13.03 -0.42 7.68
C ILE A 65 13.20 0.82 8.55
N ALA A 66 12.30 1.00 9.52
CA ALA A 66 12.29 2.14 10.42
C ALA A 66 11.62 1.77 11.74
N SER A 67 12.32 2.03 12.85
CA SER A 67 11.77 2.00 14.21
C SER A 67 10.90 3.23 14.47
N GLY A 68 10.08 3.15 15.53
CA GLY A 68 9.19 4.22 15.94
C GLY A 68 8.01 4.46 14.99
N ILE A 69 7.58 3.47 14.22
CA ILE A 69 6.38 3.59 13.36
C ILE A 69 5.20 2.96 14.07
N ASP A 70 4.22 3.77 14.47
CA ASP A 70 3.01 3.33 15.20
C ASP A 70 1.91 2.87 14.24
N ASP A 71 1.79 3.53 13.08
CA ASP A 71 0.68 3.30 12.16
C ASP A 71 1.11 3.53 10.71
N LEU A 72 0.60 2.68 9.81
CA LEU A 72 0.77 2.75 8.36
C LEU A 72 -0.56 2.43 7.70
N GLN A 73 -1.10 3.37 6.93
CA GLN A 73 -2.33 3.20 6.16
C GLN A 73 -2.10 3.53 4.69
N PHE A 74 -2.95 2.95 3.86
CA PHE A 74 -2.96 3.17 2.42
C PHE A 74 -4.38 3.49 1.96
N ASP A 75 -4.53 4.61 1.25
CA ASP A 75 -5.72 4.88 0.46
C ASP A 75 -5.38 4.72 -1.02
N TYR A 76 -6.29 4.15 -1.80
CA TYR A 76 -6.11 3.87 -3.22
C TYR A 76 -6.89 4.85 -4.07
N GLY A 77 -6.21 5.50 -5.00
CA GLY A 77 -6.81 6.34 -6.03
C GLY A 77 -7.33 5.47 -7.19
N LEU A 78 -8.64 5.40 -7.37
CA LEU A 78 -9.29 4.61 -8.40
C LEU A 78 -9.63 5.47 -9.63
N ASP A 79 -9.26 4.98 -10.82
CA ASP A 79 -9.62 5.56 -12.12
C ASP A 79 -10.98 5.04 -12.58
N THR A 80 -12.05 5.64 -12.06
CA THR A 80 -13.43 5.35 -12.50
C THR A 80 -13.76 6.02 -13.84
N GLY A 81 -12.95 6.99 -14.28
CA GLY A 81 -13.09 7.71 -15.56
C GLY A 81 -12.47 6.99 -16.76
N ASN A 82 -11.68 5.94 -16.54
CA ASN A 82 -10.91 5.21 -17.55
C ASN A 82 -10.01 6.12 -18.39
N ASN A 83 -9.32 7.05 -17.74
CA ASN A 83 -8.38 7.99 -18.36
C ASN A 83 -6.96 7.91 -17.76
N GLY A 84 -6.71 6.95 -16.86
CA GLY A 84 -5.43 6.76 -16.18
C GLY A 84 -5.16 7.71 -15.03
N THR A 85 -6.12 8.57 -14.66
CA THR A 85 -6.02 9.48 -13.52
C THR A 85 -6.98 9.04 -12.40
N PRO A 86 -6.58 9.14 -11.12
CA PRO A 86 -7.48 8.79 -10.03
C PRO A 86 -8.63 9.80 -9.97
N ALA A 87 -9.86 9.30 -9.93
CA ALA A 87 -11.08 10.11 -9.81
C ALA A 87 -11.66 10.09 -8.38
N VAL A 88 -11.42 9.00 -7.64
CA VAL A 88 -11.92 8.78 -6.28
C VAL A 88 -10.85 8.11 -5.42
N GLN A 89 -10.93 8.29 -4.10
CA GLN A 89 -10.08 7.62 -3.12
C GLN A 89 -10.89 6.60 -2.32
N ALA A 90 -10.28 5.46 -1.98
CA ALA A 90 -10.87 4.42 -1.15
C ALA A 90 -9.80 3.71 -0.31
N ALA A 91 -10.05 3.52 0.98
CA ALA A 91 -9.18 2.74 1.87
C ALA A 91 -9.19 1.24 1.51
N ASP A 92 -10.34 0.74 1.01
CA ASP A 92 -10.46 -0.62 0.51
C ASP A 92 -11.20 -0.63 -0.85
N PRO A 93 -10.48 -0.85 -1.96
CA PRO A 93 -11.10 -1.06 -3.27
C PRO A 93 -12.11 -2.22 -3.28
N SER A 94 -11.95 -3.19 -2.37
CA SER A 94 -12.81 -4.37 -2.27
C SER A 94 -14.21 -4.08 -1.72
N THR A 95 -14.45 -2.89 -1.16
CA THR A 95 -15.77 -2.46 -0.66
C THR A 95 -16.29 -1.21 -1.37
N TYR A 96 -15.48 -0.60 -2.25
CA TYR A 96 -15.83 0.63 -2.94
C TYR A 96 -17.12 0.49 -3.77
N GLY A 97 -18.05 1.42 -3.59
CA GLY A 97 -19.35 1.42 -4.29
C GLY A 97 -20.32 0.33 -3.81
N ALA A 98 -20.13 -0.21 -2.61
CA ALA A 98 -20.95 -1.28 -2.03
C ALA A 98 -21.06 -2.52 -2.94
N CYS A 99 -19.99 -2.83 -3.68
CA CYS A 99 -19.95 -3.99 -4.55
C CYS A 99 -19.91 -5.31 -3.74
N ALA A 100 -20.39 -6.40 -4.33
CA ALA A 100 -20.29 -7.74 -3.73
C ALA A 100 -18.86 -8.31 -3.90
N PRO A 101 -18.31 -9.08 -2.94
CA PRO A 101 -16.88 -9.40 -2.87
C PRO A 101 -16.23 -9.92 -4.16
N ALA A 102 -16.92 -10.79 -4.92
CA ALA A 102 -16.39 -11.34 -6.18
C ALA A 102 -16.33 -10.29 -7.31
N ALA A 103 -17.26 -9.32 -7.34
CA ALA A 103 -17.28 -8.24 -8.32
C ALA A 103 -16.25 -7.14 -8.00
N CYS A 104 -15.85 -7.01 -6.73
CA CYS A 104 -14.96 -5.95 -6.27
C CYS A 104 -13.50 -6.14 -6.69
N VAL A 105 -13.10 -7.34 -7.15
CA VAL A 105 -11.78 -7.55 -7.76
C VAL A 105 -11.55 -6.59 -8.94
N GLN A 106 -12.62 -6.17 -9.63
CA GLN A 106 -12.52 -5.20 -10.71
C GLN A 106 -12.08 -3.80 -10.24
N GLN A 107 -12.36 -3.42 -8.99
CA GLN A 107 -11.93 -2.14 -8.44
C GLN A 107 -10.42 -2.11 -8.20
N TRP A 108 -9.80 -3.24 -7.86
CA TRP A 108 -8.34 -3.34 -7.82
C TRP A 108 -7.70 -3.10 -9.19
N ALA A 109 -8.39 -3.46 -10.28
CA ALA A 109 -7.92 -3.18 -11.63
C ALA A 109 -8.04 -1.69 -12.02
N SER A 110 -8.79 -0.87 -11.27
CA SER A 110 -8.90 0.57 -11.46
C SER A 110 -7.99 1.39 -10.55
N ALA A 111 -7.30 0.77 -9.58
CA ALA A 111 -6.33 1.46 -8.76
C ALA A 111 -5.13 1.96 -9.61
N VAL A 112 -4.92 3.29 -9.62
CA VAL A 112 -3.86 3.97 -10.39
C VAL A 112 -2.97 4.87 -9.55
N ALA A 113 -3.30 5.09 -8.27
CA ALA A 113 -2.49 5.82 -7.31
C ALA A 113 -2.65 5.24 -5.91
N VAL A 114 -1.71 5.55 -5.02
CA VAL A 114 -1.74 5.20 -3.60
C VAL A 114 -1.36 6.45 -2.81
N ASN A 115 -2.15 6.80 -1.79
CA ASN A 115 -1.80 7.76 -0.75
C ASN A 115 -1.34 6.96 0.47
N ILE A 116 -0.14 7.25 0.95
CA ILE A 116 0.50 6.55 2.06
C ILE A 116 0.44 7.46 3.27
N HIS A 117 -0.12 6.98 4.37
CA HIS A 117 -0.17 7.71 5.64
C HIS A 117 0.66 6.97 6.68
N LEU A 118 1.59 7.68 7.31
CA LEU A 118 2.54 7.10 8.27
C LEU A 118 2.52 7.92 9.57
N LEU A 119 2.31 7.26 10.70
CA LEU A 119 2.45 7.87 12.01
C LEU A 119 3.76 7.40 12.65
N ALA A 120 4.71 8.33 12.78
CA ALA A 120 5.95 8.08 13.48
C ALA A 120 5.90 8.65 14.90
N ARG A 121 6.55 7.97 15.85
CA ARG A 121 6.77 8.40 17.22
C ARG A 121 8.26 8.38 17.56
N ASN A 122 8.65 9.15 18.57
CA ASN A 122 9.96 8.96 19.21
C ASN A 122 10.06 7.55 19.81
N GLU A 123 11.26 6.98 19.82
CA GLU A 123 11.50 5.67 20.47
C GLU A 123 11.44 5.74 21.99
N LEU A 124 11.69 6.93 22.56
CA LEU A 124 11.65 7.20 23.99
C LEU A 124 10.59 8.24 24.33
N GLN A 125 9.98 8.06 25.50
CA GLN A 125 9.04 9.02 26.07
C GLN A 125 9.73 10.37 26.32
N THR A 126 8.99 11.46 26.14
CA THR A 126 9.43 12.80 26.51
C THR A 126 8.81 13.21 27.84
N ALA A 127 9.65 13.47 28.83
CA ALA A 127 9.21 13.93 30.14
C ALA A 127 8.33 15.19 30.04
N GLY A 128 7.19 15.19 30.72
CA GLY A 128 6.24 16.31 30.74
C GLY A 128 5.43 16.52 29.47
N TYR A 129 5.57 15.67 28.44
CA TYR A 129 4.73 15.73 27.24
C TYR A 129 3.49 14.85 27.43
N THR A 130 2.30 15.34 27.07
CA THR A 130 1.08 14.52 26.97
C THR A 130 0.55 14.67 25.56
N ASP A 131 0.38 13.55 24.85
CA ASP A 131 -0.07 13.58 23.47
C ASP A 131 -1.59 13.75 23.36
N THR A 132 -2.04 15.00 23.36
CA THR A 132 -3.46 15.38 23.26
C THR A 132 -3.94 15.56 21.82
N LYS A 133 -3.08 15.33 20.83
CA LYS A 133 -3.39 15.50 19.41
C LYS A 133 -4.11 14.28 18.84
N THR A 134 -4.97 14.53 17.87
CA THR A 134 -5.52 13.50 16.98
C THR A 134 -4.83 13.57 15.62
N TYR A 135 -4.54 12.42 15.03
CA TYR A 135 -3.81 12.32 13.76
C TYR A 135 -4.71 11.73 12.69
N ALA A 136 -4.97 12.48 11.62
CA ALA A 136 -5.70 11.99 10.45
C ALA A 136 -4.80 11.08 9.60
N LEU A 137 -5.27 9.87 9.32
CA LEU A 137 -4.51 8.82 8.63
C LEU A 137 -5.37 8.18 7.53
N GLY A 138 -5.83 9.00 6.59
CA GLY A 138 -6.60 8.56 5.43
C GLY A 138 -8.07 8.27 5.75
N LEU A 139 -8.61 7.23 5.12
CA LEU A 139 -10.02 6.84 5.24
C LEU A 139 -10.18 5.49 5.96
N ASN A 140 -11.36 5.28 6.53
CA ASN A 140 -11.83 3.95 6.92
C ASN A 140 -12.44 3.25 5.69
N PRO A 141 -12.64 1.91 5.72
CA PRO A 141 -13.26 1.18 4.61
C PRO A 141 -14.68 1.65 4.23
N ASP A 142 -15.38 2.35 5.13
CA ASP A 142 -16.70 2.96 4.88
C ASP A 142 -16.62 4.36 4.23
N GLY A 143 -15.40 4.87 3.98
CA GLY A 143 -15.14 6.19 3.40
C GLY A 143 -15.13 7.34 4.41
N THR A 144 -15.33 7.08 5.71
CA THR A 144 -15.20 8.12 6.74
C THR A 144 -13.72 8.43 7.02
N ALA A 145 -13.43 9.63 7.53
CA ALA A 145 -12.06 10.00 7.87
C ALA A 145 -11.53 9.12 9.02
N ARG A 146 -10.36 8.49 8.81
CA ARG A 146 -9.66 7.75 9.85
C ARG A 146 -8.81 8.71 10.68
N SER A 147 -9.04 8.71 11.99
CA SER A 147 -8.25 9.48 12.94
C SER A 147 -7.88 8.62 14.13
N VAL A 148 -6.68 8.80 14.65
CA VAL A 148 -6.15 8.06 15.82
C VAL A 148 -5.68 9.02 16.91
N GLY A 149 -5.66 8.52 18.15
CA GLY A 149 -5.38 9.31 19.35
C GLY A 149 -6.61 10.00 19.93
N PRO A 150 -6.44 10.89 20.93
CA PRO A 150 -5.18 11.21 21.60
C PRO A 150 -4.61 10.02 22.37
N PHE A 151 -3.29 9.87 22.36
CA PHE A 151 -2.63 8.71 22.97
C PHE A 151 -2.28 8.91 24.44
N ASN A 152 -1.98 10.15 24.86
CA ASN A 152 -1.65 10.50 26.24
C ASN A 152 -0.53 9.66 26.89
N ASP A 153 0.41 9.14 26.09
CA ASP A 153 1.38 8.12 26.50
C ASP A 153 2.84 8.62 26.55
N HIS A 154 3.02 9.95 26.57
CA HIS A 154 4.31 10.65 26.62
C HIS A 154 5.20 10.48 25.38
N PHE A 155 4.73 9.90 24.28
CA PHE A 155 5.48 9.86 23.03
C PHE A 155 5.09 11.00 22.10
N LYS A 156 6.08 11.76 21.61
CA LYS A 156 5.86 12.76 20.58
C LYS A 156 5.67 12.07 19.23
N ARG A 157 4.64 12.48 18.49
CA ARG A 157 4.28 11.91 17.20
C ARG A 157 4.21 12.92 16.08
N HIS A 158 4.51 12.45 14.88
CA HIS A 158 4.38 13.19 13.63
C HIS A 158 3.72 12.31 12.57
N ALA A 159 2.70 12.83 11.90
CA ALA A 159 2.06 12.18 10.78
C ALA A 159 2.67 12.68 9.46
N PHE A 160 3.00 11.74 8.58
CA PHE A 160 3.49 12.01 7.23
C PHE A 160 2.48 11.47 6.22
N GLN A 161 2.39 12.14 5.08
CA GLN A 161 1.61 11.68 3.92
C GLN A 161 2.47 11.76 2.65
N SER A 162 2.30 10.80 1.76
CA SER A 162 2.91 10.82 0.43
C SER A 162 2.00 10.18 -0.60
N ASP A 163 1.92 10.80 -1.79
CA ASP A 163 1.09 10.32 -2.88
C ASP A 163 1.98 9.75 -3.99
N VAL A 164 1.67 8.52 -4.40
CA VAL A 164 2.43 7.77 -5.41
C VAL A 164 1.50 7.37 -6.54
N GLN A 165 1.80 7.85 -7.75
CA GLN A 165 1.13 7.36 -8.95
C GLN A 165 1.69 5.99 -9.34
N MET A 166 0.79 5.04 -9.58
CA MET A 166 1.15 3.73 -10.09
C MET A 166 1.22 3.78 -11.63
N LEU A 167 2.39 4.11 -12.15
CA LEU A 167 2.61 4.33 -13.58
C LEU A 167 2.25 3.12 -14.46
N ASN A 168 2.50 1.90 -13.97
CA ASN A 168 2.19 0.67 -14.72
C ASN A 168 0.69 0.51 -15.03
N PRO A 169 -0.23 0.56 -14.04
CA PRO A 169 -1.67 0.55 -14.32
C PRO A 169 -2.18 1.87 -14.92
N SER A 170 -1.64 3.02 -14.51
CA SER A 170 -2.06 4.35 -15.00
C SER A 170 -1.79 4.54 -16.49
N GLY A 171 -0.57 4.29 -16.96
CA GLY A 171 -0.18 4.47 -18.36
C GLY A 171 -0.91 3.52 -19.33
N ARG A 172 -1.51 2.45 -18.83
CA ARG A 172 -2.37 1.56 -19.63
C ARG A 172 -3.75 2.16 -19.90
N ARG A 173 -4.26 2.91 -18.92
CA ARG A 173 -5.58 3.52 -18.92
C ARG A 173 -5.57 4.92 -19.54
N ALA A 174 -4.39 5.54 -19.63
CA ALA A 174 -4.17 6.76 -20.39
C ALA A 174 -4.52 6.53 -21.87
N LYS A 175 -5.47 7.33 -22.37
CA LYS A 175 -5.86 7.38 -23.78
C LYS A 175 -4.94 8.29 -24.57
#